data_AF-Q9MUN7-F1
#
_entry.id   AF-Q9MUN7-F1
#
_cell.length_a   1.000
_cell.length_b   1.000
_cell.length_c   1.000
_cell.angle_alpha   90.00
_cell.angle_beta   90.00
_cell.angle_gamma   90.00
#
_symmetry.space_group_name_H-M   'P 1'
#
loop_
_entity.id
_entity.type
_entity.pdbx_description
1 polymer ?
#
loop_
_entity_poly.entity_id
_entity_poly.type
_entity_poly.pdbx_seq_one_letter_code
_entity_poly.pdbx_strand_id
1 'polypeptide(L)'
;MINNQESLRSQTFFCIKYIISLSFFFILIYQLLNFLVLRPYAEYLWNHYQTDVFLNSSQEERIFAKLQNFEEEMQFDMLISYTYPLNPQVLHKEMEEKAFELAHMSNNESINSIAHVFTDLLIAFLIFCLLINAKKEIAIIQTYIDQYIYSLTDAKKSFFLILFTDIFVGFHSSHGWKILIELCLTHLGLPENKGFIFLFVATFPVILDTLFKYWIFLYLNRISPSAVATFNNMNE
;
A
#
# COMPACT_ATOMS: atom_id res chain seq x y z
N MET A 1 -35.34 0.38 29.86
CA MET A 1 -34.26 -0.43 29.26
C MET A 1 -34.38 -0.47 27.73
N ILE A 2 -35.55 -0.79 27.17
CA ILE A 2 -35.79 -0.83 25.71
C ILE A 2 -35.43 0.50 25.01
N ASN A 3 -35.94 1.65 25.50
CA ASN A 3 -35.65 2.97 24.90
C ASN A 3 -34.14 3.33 24.89
N ASN A 4 -33.39 2.91 25.91
CA ASN A 4 -31.93 3.14 25.96
C ASN A 4 -31.21 2.22 24.97
N GLN A 5 -31.70 1.00 24.76
CA GLN A 5 -31.11 0.09 23.79
C GLN A 5 -31.40 0.54 22.35
N GLU A 6 -32.60 1.08 22.09
CA GLU A 6 -32.94 1.71 20.81
C GLU A 6 -32.12 2.98 20.54
N SER A 7 -31.93 3.83 21.55
CA SER A 7 -31.09 5.04 21.42
C SER A 7 -29.62 4.68 21.15
N LEU A 8 -29.06 3.70 21.87
CA LEU A 8 -27.69 3.22 21.63
C LEU A 8 -27.54 2.59 20.23
N ARG A 9 -28.52 1.79 19.77
CA ARG A 9 -28.51 1.23 18.40
C ARG A 9 -28.56 2.32 17.33
N SER A 10 -29.37 3.36 17.54
CA SER A 10 -29.43 4.51 16.64
C SER A 10 -28.12 5.29 16.60
N GLN A 11 -27.49 5.49 17.77
CA GLN A 11 -26.18 6.16 17.88
C GLN A 11 -25.07 5.36 17.18
N THR A 12 -24.97 4.05 17.42
CA THR A 12 -23.94 3.21 16.77
C THR A 12 -24.12 3.19 15.25
N PHE A 13 -25.36 3.09 14.77
CA PHE A 13 -25.65 3.17 13.34
C PHE A 13 -25.24 4.52 12.73
N PHE A 14 -25.53 5.63 13.41
CA PHE A 14 -25.11 6.97 12.97
C PHE A 14 -23.58 7.10 12.92
N CYS A 15 -22.86 6.62 13.93
CA CYS A 15 -21.40 6.63 13.96
C CYS A 15 -20.78 5.80 12.83
N ILE A 16 -21.28 4.58 12.60
CA ILE A 16 -20.80 3.71 11.50
C ILE A 16 -21.04 4.38 10.15
N LYS A 17 -22.25 4.92 9.94
CA LYS A 17 -22.58 5.64 8.69
C LYS A 17 -21.68 6.85 8.49
N TYR A 18 -21.37 7.58 9.55
CA TYR A 18 -20.45 8.71 9.50
C TYR A 18 -19.03 8.30 9.11
N ILE A 19 -18.47 7.25 9.72
CA ILE A 19 -17.13 6.74 9.38
C ILE A 19 -17.08 6.29 7.92
N ILE A 20 -18.07 5.51 7.46
CA ILE A 20 -18.13 5.05 6.07
C ILE A 20 -18.23 6.25 5.11
N SER A 21 -19.09 7.23 5.41
CA SER A 21 -19.24 8.43 4.61
C SER A 21 -17.95 9.26 4.54
N LEU A 22 -17.22 9.35 5.65
CA LEU A 22 -15.95 10.09 5.73
C LEU A 22 -14.86 9.37 4.92
N SER A 23 -14.74 8.04 5.06
CA SER A 23 -13.80 7.25 4.27
C SER A 23 -14.09 7.37 2.76
N PHE A 24 -15.36 7.27 2.38
CA PHE A 24 -15.77 7.44 0.99
C PHE A 24 -15.44 8.86 0.47
N PHE A 25 -15.67 9.89 1.28
CA PHE A 25 -15.31 11.27 0.94
C PHE A 25 -13.82 11.42 0.65
N PHE A 26 -12.93 10.85 1.47
CA PHE A 26 -11.49 10.89 1.22
C PHE A 26 -11.07 10.13 -0.04
N ILE A 27 -11.64 8.94 -0.29
CA ILE A 27 -11.37 8.18 -1.52
C ILE A 27 -11.83 8.96 -2.75
N LEU A 28 -13.01 9.60 -2.68
CA LEU A 28 -13.53 10.39 -3.79
C LEU A 28 -12.65 11.63 -4.04
N ILE A 29 -12.24 12.35 -2.99
CA ILE A 29 -11.30 13.47 -3.14
C ILE A 29 -9.99 13.01 -3.73
N TYR A 30 -9.43 11.88 -3.27
CA TYR A 30 -8.22 11.29 -3.84
C TYR A 30 -8.34 11.13 -5.35
N GLN A 31 -9.41 10.45 -5.80
CA GLN A 31 -9.62 10.16 -7.23
C GLN A 31 -9.81 11.45 -8.04
N LEU A 32 -10.64 12.39 -7.55
CA LEU A 32 -10.89 13.66 -8.23
C LEU A 32 -9.64 14.53 -8.30
N LEU A 33 -8.91 14.65 -7.19
CA LEU A 33 -7.68 15.45 -7.11
C LEU A 33 -6.61 14.90 -8.05
N ASN A 34 -6.40 13.58 -8.03
CA ASN A 34 -5.44 12.92 -8.91
C ASN A 34 -5.83 13.10 -10.38
N PHE A 35 -7.08 12.81 -10.74
CA PHE A 35 -7.55 12.85 -12.12
C PHE A 35 -7.61 14.27 -12.71
N LEU A 36 -8.13 15.25 -11.96
CA LEU A 36 -8.40 16.59 -12.49
C LEU A 36 -7.21 17.54 -12.39
N VAL A 37 -6.34 17.37 -11.39
CA VAL A 37 -5.29 18.36 -11.07
C VAL A 37 -3.90 17.76 -11.15
N LEU A 38 -3.63 16.73 -10.35
CA LEU A 38 -2.26 16.28 -10.14
C LEU A 38 -1.69 15.50 -11.32
N ARG A 39 -2.47 14.62 -11.94
CA ARG A 39 -2.03 13.90 -13.14
C ARG A 39 -1.78 14.83 -14.33
N PRO A 40 -2.71 15.73 -14.72
CA PRO A 40 -2.43 16.69 -15.79
C PRO A 40 -1.23 17.60 -15.50
N TYR A 41 -1.05 18.00 -14.24
CA TYR A 41 0.10 18.82 -13.85
C TYR A 41 1.42 18.03 -13.88
N ALA A 42 1.42 16.78 -13.42
CA ALA A 42 2.56 15.88 -13.51
C ALA A 42 2.93 15.60 -14.98
N GLU A 43 1.93 15.37 -15.84
CA GLU A 43 2.12 15.18 -17.28
C GLU A 43 2.75 16.42 -17.94
N TYR A 44 2.27 17.61 -17.60
CA TYR A 44 2.85 18.86 -18.10
C TYR A 44 4.31 19.03 -17.66
N LEU A 45 4.60 18.85 -16.36
CA LEU A 45 5.97 19.01 -15.85
C LEU A 45 6.92 17.95 -16.44
N TRP A 46 6.48 16.69 -16.48
CA TRP A 46 7.29 15.59 -16.99
C TRP A 46 7.64 15.78 -18.46
N ASN A 47 6.64 15.99 -19.32
CA ASN A 47 6.85 16.12 -20.76
C ASN A 47 7.58 17.40 -21.16
N HIS A 48 7.60 18.44 -20.31
CA HIS A 48 8.27 19.71 -20.62
C HIS A 48 9.72 19.77 -20.14
N TYR A 49 10.04 19.14 -19.00
CA TYR A 49 11.36 19.27 -18.39
C TYR A 49 12.22 18.01 -18.49
N GLN A 50 11.61 16.84 -18.70
CA GLN A 50 12.33 15.58 -18.77
C GLN A 50 12.49 15.11 -20.22
N THR A 51 13.70 14.71 -20.58
CA THR A 51 14.02 14.13 -21.89
C THR A 51 13.90 12.61 -21.91
N ASP A 52 14.06 11.98 -20.75
CA ASP A 52 14.06 10.53 -20.63
C ASP A 52 12.65 9.99 -20.39
N VAL A 53 12.37 8.84 -20.98
CA VAL A 53 11.08 8.15 -20.90
C VAL A 53 10.93 7.35 -19.58
N PHE A 54 12.05 7.13 -18.88
CA PHE A 54 12.13 6.33 -17.66
C PHE A 54 12.31 7.20 -16.42
N LEU A 55 11.55 6.91 -15.36
CA LEU A 55 11.67 7.55 -14.06
C LEU A 55 12.86 7.03 -13.25
N ASN A 56 13.14 5.73 -13.36
CA ASN A 56 14.20 5.06 -12.61
C ASN A 56 14.71 3.81 -13.34
N SER A 57 15.86 3.30 -12.89
CA SER A 57 16.55 2.16 -13.52
C SER A 57 15.78 0.84 -13.45
N SER A 58 14.91 0.64 -12.45
CA SER A 58 14.13 -0.60 -12.34
C SER A 58 13.00 -0.63 -13.37
N GLN A 59 12.37 0.52 -13.62
CA GLN A 59 11.40 0.68 -14.69
C GLN A 59 12.06 0.45 -16.05
N GLU A 60 13.24 1.03 -16.25
CA GLU A 60 14.06 0.81 -17.44
C GLU A 60 14.36 -0.68 -17.66
N GLU A 61 14.85 -1.41 -16.64
CA GLU A 61 15.10 -2.87 -16.68
C GLU A 61 13.82 -3.64 -17.09
N ARG A 62 12.67 -3.30 -16.50
CA ARG A 62 11.38 -3.95 -16.84
C ARG A 62 10.97 -3.71 -18.28
N ILE A 63 11.16 -2.50 -18.79
CA ILE A 63 10.74 -2.12 -20.14
C ILE A 63 11.67 -2.76 -21.17
N PHE A 64 12.97 -2.74 -20.95
CA PHE A 64 13.92 -3.44 -21.82
C PHE A 64 13.70 -4.95 -21.82
N ALA A 65 13.41 -5.56 -20.66
CA ALA A 65 13.06 -6.99 -20.60
C ALA A 65 11.80 -7.30 -21.44
N LYS A 66 10.78 -6.44 -21.44
CA LYS A 66 9.60 -6.60 -22.30
C LYS A 66 9.95 -6.51 -23.78
N LEU A 67 10.83 -5.58 -24.16
CA LEU A 67 11.26 -5.43 -25.55
C LEU A 67 12.10 -6.63 -26.00
N GLN A 68 13.01 -7.11 -25.16
CA GLN A 68 13.82 -8.29 -25.42
C GLN A 68 12.96 -9.54 -25.56
N ASN A 69 12.00 -9.77 -24.65
CA ASN A 69 11.09 -10.91 -24.77
C ASN A 69 10.30 -10.88 -26.09
N PHE A 70 9.85 -9.68 -26.51
CA PHE A 70 9.18 -9.52 -27.80
C PHE A 70 10.11 -9.85 -28.97
N GLU A 71 11.35 -9.37 -28.95
CA GLU A 71 12.36 -9.71 -29.96
C GLU A 71 12.61 -11.22 -30.03
N GLU A 72 12.77 -11.88 -28.88
CA GLU A 72 12.99 -13.33 -28.78
C GLU A 72 11.79 -14.12 -29.31
N GLU A 73 10.55 -13.69 -29.02
CA GLU A 73 9.33 -14.28 -29.57
C GLU A 73 9.29 -14.16 -31.10
N MET A 74 9.58 -12.98 -31.65
CA MET A 74 9.64 -12.78 -33.11
C MET A 74 10.74 -13.63 -33.77
N GLN A 75 11.92 -13.69 -33.15
CA GLN A 75 13.02 -14.51 -33.64
C GLN A 75 12.67 -16.00 -33.62
N PHE A 76 12.02 -16.47 -32.57
CA PHE A 76 11.53 -17.84 -32.48
C PHE A 76 10.50 -18.14 -33.58
N ASP A 77 9.50 -17.28 -33.74
CA ASP A 77 8.44 -17.42 -34.76
C ASP A 77 9.02 -17.47 -36.19
N MET A 78 10.06 -16.67 -36.47
CA MET A 78 10.79 -16.73 -37.75
C MET A 78 11.50 -18.08 -37.98
N LEU A 79 12.05 -18.69 -36.94
CA LEU A 79 12.76 -19.97 -37.06
C LEU A 79 11.82 -21.15 -37.29
N ILE A 80 10.58 -21.08 -36.76
CA ILE A 80 9.61 -22.18 -36.87
C ILE A 80 8.59 -22.00 -38.00
N SER A 81 8.31 -20.76 -38.43
CA SER A 81 7.19 -20.44 -39.31
C SER A 81 7.66 -20.00 -40.69
N TYR A 82 7.30 -20.78 -41.73
CA TYR A 82 7.54 -20.40 -43.14
C TYR A 82 6.71 -19.18 -43.59
N THR A 83 5.78 -18.72 -42.76
CA THR A 83 4.79 -17.67 -43.05
C THR A 83 5.03 -16.35 -42.32
N TYR A 84 5.98 -16.27 -41.38
CA TYR A 84 6.34 -14.99 -40.77
C TYR A 84 6.98 -14.10 -41.84
N PRO A 85 6.72 -12.78 -41.88
CA PRO A 85 7.34 -11.91 -42.86
C PRO A 85 8.88 -11.97 -42.72
N LEU A 86 9.52 -12.74 -43.59
CA LEU A 86 10.99 -12.83 -43.70
C LEU A 86 11.63 -11.51 -44.17
N ASN A 87 10.83 -10.47 -44.44
CA ASN A 87 11.36 -9.18 -44.83
C ASN A 87 11.94 -8.46 -43.60
N PRO A 88 13.26 -8.24 -43.54
CA PRO A 88 13.88 -7.54 -42.42
C PRO A 88 13.28 -6.15 -42.16
N GLN A 89 12.75 -5.47 -43.20
CA GLN A 89 12.10 -4.17 -43.06
C GLN A 89 10.80 -4.24 -42.27
N VAL A 90 10.01 -5.31 -42.44
CA VAL A 90 8.77 -5.50 -41.68
C VAL A 90 9.10 -5.81 -40.22
N LEU A 91 10.11 -6.66 -39.99
CA LEU A 91 10.59 -6.99 -38.66
C LEU A 91 11.10 -5.74 -37.90
N HIS A 92 11.95 -4.93 -38.53
CA HIS A 92 12.43 -3.69 -37.94
C HIS A 92 11.29 -2.73 -37.62
N LYS A 93 10.29 -2.63 -38.50
CA LYS A 93 9.12 -1.78 -38.27
C LYS A 93 8.28 -2.26 -37.08
N GLU A 94 8.03 -3.56 -36.96
CA GLU A 94 7.31 -4.14 -35.82
C GLU A 94 8.08 -3.92 -34.51
N MET A 95 9.41 -4.07 -34.52
CA MET A 95 10.28 -3.76 -33.38
C MET A 95 10.23 -2.28 -32.99
N GLU A 96 10.27 -1.36 -33.97
CA GLU A 96 10.15 0.08 -33.74
C GLU A 96 8.78 0.44 -33.16
N GLU A 97 7.69 -0.11 -33.71
CA GLU A 97 6.33 0.09 -33.21
C GLU A 97 6.21 -0.39 -31.75
N LYS A 98 6.78 -1.56 -31.43
CA LYS A 98 6.80 -2.08 -30.06
C LYS A 98 7.63 -1.21 -29.11
N ALA A 99 8.80 -0.76 -29.54
CA ALA A 99 9.65 0.13 -28.75
C ALA A 99 8.92 1.44 -28.42
N PHE A 100 8.21 2.03 -29.41
CA PHE A 100 7.41 3.24 -29.20
C PHE A 100 6.23 3.01 -28.26
N GLU A 101 5.51 1.88 -28.38
CA GLU A 101 4.43 1.48 -27.46
C GLU A 101 4.95 1.39 -26.02
N LEU A 102 6.05 0.67 -25.82
CA LEU A 102 6.67 0.48 -24.50
C LEU A 102 7.21 1.79 -23.92
N ALA A 103 7.78 2.66 -24.75
CA ALA A 103 8.18 4.00 -24.36
C ALA A 103 6.97 4.82 -23.87
N HIS A 104 5.87 4.84 -24.63
CA HIS A 104 4.66 5.55 -24.21
C HIS A 104 4.05 4.97 -22.91
N MET A 105 4.09 3.65 -22.74
CA MET A 105 3.68 3.00 -21.48
C MET A 105 4.55 3.44 -20.30
N SER A 106 5.86 3.42 -20.47
CA SER A 106 6.82 3.86 -19.44
C SER A 106 6.60 5.34 -19.07
N ASN A 107 6.44 6.21 -20.06
CA ASN A 107 6.17 7.63 -19.83
C ASN A 107 4.91 7.83 -18.96
N ASN A 108 3.83 7.12 -19.29
CA ASN A 108 2.58 7.18 -18.53
C ASN A 108 2.71 6.61 -17.12
N GLU A 109 3.45 5.52 -16.94
CA GLU A 109 3.75 4.96 -15.61
C GLU A 109 4.52 5.98 -14.76
N SER A 110 5.54 6.64 -15.32
CA SER A 110 6.31 7.70 -14.66
C SER A 110 5.43 8.85 -14.21
N ILE A 111 4.58 9.37 -15.12
CA ILE A 111 3.62 10.44 -14.81
C ILE A 111 2.66 10.02 -13.69
N ASN A 112 2.13 8.80 -13.75
CA ASN A 112 1.20 8.30 -12.75
C ASN A 112 1.87 8.15 -11.37
N SER A 113 3.07 7.57 -11.31
CA SER A 113 3.81 7.44 -10.04
C SER A 113 4.08 8.80 -9.40
N ILE A 114 4.50 9.80 -10.20
CA ILE A 114 4.68 11.18 -9.72
C ILE A 114 3.36 11.74 -9.18
N ALA A 115 2.27 11.62 -9.95
CA ALA A 115 0.96 12.13 -9.55
C ALA A 115 0.46 11.46 -8.26
N HIS A 116 0.66 10.16 -8.10
CA HIS A 116 0.30 9.41 -6.89
C HIS A 116 1.07 9.90 -5.67
N VAL A 117 2.39 10.09 -5.76
CA VAL A 117 3.20 10.62 -4.64
C VAL A 117 2.66 11.96 -4.16
N PHE A 118 2.38 12.90 -5.08
CA PHE A 118 1.81 14.20 -4.69
C PHE A 118 0.38 14.09 -4.16
N THR A 119 -0.43 13.17 -4.70
CA THR A 119 -1.80 12.93 -4.21
C THR A 119 -1.76 12.42 -2.78
N ASP A 120 -0.92 11.43 -2.50
CA ASP A 120 -0.75 10.82 -1.19
C ASP A 120 -0.30 11.86 -0.16
N LEU A 121 0.67 12.71 -0.51
CA LEU A 121 1.14 13.79 0.37
C LEU A 121 0.03 14.81 0.70
N LEU A 122 -0.75 15.22 -0.31
CA LEU A 122 -1.85 16.17 -0.10
C LEU A 122 -2.98 15.57 0.72
N ILE A 123 -3.34 14.31 0.47
CA ILE A 123 -4.37 13.60 1.25
C ILE A 123 -3.90 13.38 2.68
N ALA A 124 -2.64 12.98 2.89
CA ALA A 124 -2.05 12.87 4.22
C ALA A 124 -2.07 14.21 4.97
N PHE A 125 -1.76 15.32 4.28
CA PHE A 125 -1.85 16.66 4.85
C PHE A 125 -3.29 17.04 5.24
N LEU A 126 -4.27 16.75 4.40
CA LEU A 126 -5.69 17.01 4.69
C LEU A 126 -6.18 16.19 5.89
N ILE A 127 -5.82 14.90 5.95
CA ILE A 127 -6.13 14.04 7.09
C ILE A 127 -5.46 14.58 8.35
N PHE A 128 -4.19 14.98 8.28
CA PHE A 128 -3.48 15.56 9.41
C PHE A 128 -4.14 16.85 9.93
N CYS A 129 -4.56 17.75 9.03
CA CYS A 129 -5.32 18.94 9.40
C CYS A 129 -6.65 18.59 10.06
N LEU A 130 -7.37 17.59 9.55
CA LEU A 130 -8.60 17.09 10.15
C LEU A 130 -8.34 16.56 11.56
N LEU A 131 -7.30 15.75 11.77
CA LEU A 131 -6.96 15.17 13.07
C LEU A 131 -6.59 16.23 14.11
N ILE A 132 -5.92 17.32 13.71
CA ILE A 132 -5.64 18.44 14.61
C ILE A 132 -6.93 19.12 15.09
N ASN A 133 -7.90 19.28 14.20
CA ASN A 133 -9.18 19.91 14.52
C ASN A 133 -10.10 18.98 15.32
N ALA A 134 -10.02 17.67 15.09
CA ALA A 134 -10.85 16.64 15.72
C ALA A 134 -10.31 16.12 17.08
N LYS A 135 -9.42 16.86 17.75
CA LYS A 135 -8.76 16.40 19.00
C LYS A 135 -9.75 16.03 20.10
N LYS A 136 -10.86 16.76 20.24
CA LYS A 136 -11.85 16.53 21.30
C LYS A 136 -12.61 15.24 21.04
N GLU A 137 -12.99 15.03 19.79
CA GLU A 137 -13.68 13.84 19.29
C GLU A 137 -12.79 12.61 19.44
N ILE A 138 -11.49 12.74 19.09
CA ILE A 138 -10.50 11.67 19.29
C ILE A 138 -10.36 11.30 20.77
N ALA A 139 -10.31 12.28 21.68
CA ALA A 139 -10.21 12.01 23.12
C ALA A 139 -11.46 11.29 23.67
N ILE A 140 -12.65 11.63 23.17
CA ILE A 140 -13.89 10.92 23.49
C ILE A 140 -13.81 9.48 23.00
N ILE A 141 -13.39 9.25 21.75
CA ILE A 141 -13.23 7.90 21.17
C ILE A 141 -12.22 7.08 21.98
N GLN A 142 -11.08 7.66 22.35
CA GLN A 142 -10.07 6.99 23.19
C GLN A 142 -10.67 6.53 24.52
N THR A 143 -11.44 7.38 25.19
CA THR A 143 -12.10 7.04 26.46
C THR A 143 -13.05 5.84 26.30
N TYR A 144 -13.81 5.79 25.20
CA TYR A 144 -14.69 4.66 24.90
C TYR A 144 -13.91 3.37 24.59
N ILE A 145 -12.81 3.46 23.84
CA ILE A 145 -11.94 2.32 23.54
C ILE A 145 -11.34 1.78 24.84
N ASP A 146 -10.83 2.65 25.70
CA ASP A 146 -10.26 2.26 26.99
C ASP A 146 -11.32 1.55 27.85
N GLN A 147 -12.51 2.14 27.99
CA GLN A 147 -13.61 1.52 28.74
C GLN A 147 -13.99 0.15 28.18
N TYR A 148 -14.05 0.02 26.85
CA TYR A 148 -14.33 -1.25 26.20
C TYR A 148 -13.26 -2.28 26.52
N ILE A 149 -11.98 -1.95 26.35
CA ILE A 149 -10.88 -2.89 26.62
C ILE A 149 -10.83 -3.26 28.10
N TYR A 150 -11.01 -2.31 29.02
CA TYR A 150 -11.06 -2.59 30.46
C TYR A 150 -12.19 -3.53 30.84
N SER A 151 -13.33 -3.47 30.15
CA SER A 151 -14.48 -4.36 30.39
C SER A 151 -14.26 -5.81 29.94
N LEU A 152 -13.25 -6.07 29.10
CA LEU A 152 -12.93 -7.42 28.63
C LEU A 152 -12.24 -8.25 29.72
N THR A 153 -12.48 -9.56 29.70
CA THR A 153 -11.73 -10.52 30.52
C THR A 153 -10.28 -10.64 30.03
N ASP A 154 -9.36 -10.99 30.92
CA ASP A 154 -7.94 -11.16 30.59
C ASP A 154 -7.71 -12.16 29.44
N ALA A 155 -8.50 -13.23 29.39
CA ALA A 155 -8.50 -14.20 28.30
C ALA A 155 -8.88 -13.57 26.95
N LYS A 156 -9.93 -12.74 26.89
CA LYS A 156 -10.36 -12.07 25.66
C LYS A 156 -9.35 -11.03 25.19
N LYS A 157 -8.77 -10.26 26.13
CA LYS A 157 -7.70 -9.30 25.82
C LYS A 157 -6.52 -10.01 25.17
N SER A 158 -6.05 -11.09 25.80
CA SER A 158 -4.93 -11.89 25.32
C SER A 158 -5.21 -12.47 23.93
N PHE A 159 -6.39 -13.08 23.74
CA PHE A 159 -6.81 -13.60 22.44
C PHE A 159 -6.80 -12.54 21.32
N PHE A 160 -7.42 -11.37 21.54
CA PHE A 160 -7.45 -10.32 20.52
C PHE A 160 -6.06 -9.72 20.23
N LEU A 161 -5.18 -9.65 21.24
CA LEU A 161 -3.81 -9.18 21.05
C LEU A 161 -2.99 -10.16 20.21
N ILE A 162 -3.06 -11.47 20.50
CA ILE A 162 -2.39 -12.52 19.71
C ILE A 162 -2.91 -12.51 18.27
N LEU A 163 -4.24 -12.51 18.10
CA LEU A 163 -4.86 -12.47 16.78
C LEU A 163 -4.41 -11.24 15.97
N PHE A 164 -4.34 -10.07 16.62
CA PHE A 164 -3.87 -8.86 15.98
C PHE A 164 -2.40 -8.96 15.56
N THR A 165 -1.51 -9.46 16.43
CA THR A 165 -0.10 -9.63 16.05
C THR A 165 0.08 -10.64 14.93
N ASP A 166 -0.65 -11.74 14.96
CA ASP A 166 -0.51 -12.77 13.92
C ASP A 166 -0.96 -12.26 12.55
N ILE A 167 -1.99 -11.41 12.49
CA ILE A 167 -2.46 -10.82 11.22
C ILE A 167 -1.52 -9.73 10.69
N PHE A 168 -1.03 -8.83 11.56
CA PHE A 168 -0.30 -7.63 11.13
C PHE A 168 1.21 -7.78 11.14
N VAL A 169 1.75 -8.55 12.08
CA VAL A 169 3.19 -8.83 12.18
C VAL A 169 3.52 -10.14 11.48
N GLY A 170 2.66 -11.15 11.68
CA GLY A 170 2.78 -12.47 11.10
C GLY A 170 2.43 -12.52 9.61
N PHE A 171 3.09 -11.73 8.77
CA PHE A 171 3.02 -11.97 7.33
C PHE A 171 3.52 -13.39 7.06
N HIS A 172 2.62 -14.23 6.56
CA HIS A 172 2.80 -15.68 6.46
C HIS A 172 3.92 -16.14 5.51
N SER A 173 4.69 -15.23 4.90
CA SER A 173 5.91 -15.56 4.16
C SER A 173 6.80 -14.34 3.92
N SER A 174 8.11 -14.57 3.76
CA SER A 174 9.06 -13.58 3.22
C SER A 174 8.62 -13.06 1.85
N HIS A 175 7.91 -13.89 1.07
CA HIS A 175 7.34 -13.52 -0.21
C HIS A 175 6.23 -12.45 -0.08
N GLY A 176 5.39 -12.53 0.96
CA GLY A 176 4.35 -11.52 1.21
C GLY A 176 4.95 -10.13 1.46
N TRP A 177 6.01 -10.06 2.27
CA TRP A 177 6.75 -8.82 2.48
C TRP A 177 7.43 -8.30 1.23
N LYS A 178 7.97 -9.20 0.40
CA LYS A 178 8.56 -8.84 -0.89
C LYS A 178 7.54 -8.13 -1.79
N ILE A 179 6.35 -8.72 -1.96
CA ILE A 179 5.29 -8.12 -2.79
C ILE A 179 4.84 -6.77 -2.22
N LEU A 180 4.69 -6.67 -0.89
CA LEU A 180 4.28 -5.42 -0.26
C LEU A 180 5.29 -4.30 -0.54
N ILE A 181 6.58 -4.54 -0.33
CA ILE A 181 7.59 -3.51 -0.55
C ILE A 181 7.76 -3.18 -2.03
N GLU A 182 7.68 -4.16 -2.94
CA GLU A 182 7.68 -3.92 -4.38
C GLU A 182 6.50 -3.02 -4.79
N LEU A 183 5.28 -3.34 -4.34
CA LEU A 183 4.10 -2.52 -4.59
C LEU A 183 4.27 -1.09 -4.07
N CYS A 184 4.81 -0.91 -2.86
CA CYS A 184 5.08 0.41 -2.30
C CYS A 184 6.12 1.18 -3.14
N LEU A 185 7.20 0.53 -3.58
CA LEU A 185 8.23 1.17 -4.38
C LEU A 185 7.69 1.60 -5.75
N THR A 186 6.96 0.72 -6.45
CA THR A 186 6.35 1.05 -7.74
C THR A 186 5.34 2.19 -7.61
N HIS A 187 4.48 2.15 -6.56
CA HIS A 187 3.50 3.22 -6.29
C HIS A 187 4.17 4.57 -6.03
N LEU A 188 5.29 4.58 -5.30
CA LEU A 188 6.09 5.78 -5.04
C LEU A 188 7.01 6.18 -6.21
N GLY A 189 7.08 5.39 -7.28
CA GLY A 189 8.01 5.62 -8.39
C GLY A 189 9.48 5.42 -8.04
N LEU A 190 9.77 4.72 -6.95
CA LEU A 190 11.12 4.42 -6.48
C LEU A 190 11.66 3.13 -7.13
N PRO A 191 13.00 3.01 -7.29
CA PRO A 191 13.58 1.83 -7.91
C PRO A 191 13.43 0.56 -7.05
N GLU A 192 12.97 -0.53 -7.67
CA GLU A 192 12.84 -1.87 -7.08
C GLU A 192 14.20 -2.58 -6.94
N ASN A 193 15.09 -2.01 -6.14
CA ASN A 193 16.42 -2.58 -5.93
C ASN A 193 16.32 -3.92 -5.18
N LYS A 194 16.72 -5.02 -5.84
CA LYS A 194 16.71 -6.38 -5.27
C LYS A 194 17.45 -6.47 -3.94
N GLY A 195 18.59 -5.78 -3.79
CA GLY A 195 19.36 -5.73 -2.55
C GLY A 195 18.62 -5.01 -1.42
N PHE A 196 17.98 -3.87 -1.71
CA PHE A 196 17.15 -3.16 -0.73
C PHE A 196 15.94 -4.00 -0.30
N ILE A 197 15.26 -4.64 -1.26
CA ILE A 197 14.11 -5.52 -1.00
C ILE A 197 14.52 -6.69 -0.10
N PHE A 198 15.63 -7.38 -0.40
CA PHE A 198 16.10 -8.48 0.44
C PHE A 198 16.50 -8.01 1.85
N LEU A 199 17.18 -6.87 1.96
CA LEU A 199 17.53 -6.29 3.26
C LEU A 199 16.26 -5.96 4.07
N PHE A 200 15.27 -5.34 3.43
CA PHE A 200 13.99 -5.01 4.04
C PHE A 200 13.29 -6.27 4.55
N VAL A 201 13.10 -7.27 3.69
CA VAL A 201 12.42 -8.54 4.03
C VAL A 201 13.15 -9.31 5.14
N ALA A 202 14.48 -9.20 5.22
CA ALA A 202 15.26 -9.87 6.27
C ALA A 202 15.21 -9.14 7.64
N THR A 203 15.05 -7.81 7.64
CA THR A 203 15.23 -7.00 8.86
C THR A 203 13.93 -6.42 9.40
N PHE A 204 13.12 -5.81 8.54
CA PHE A 204 11.91 -5.09 8.94
C PHE A 204 10.89 -5.98 9.66
N PRO A 205 10.58 -7.19 9.18
CA PRO A 205 9.61 -8.05 9.87
C PRO A 205 10.04 -8.45 11.28
N VAL A 206 11.33 -8.73 11.47
CA VAL A 206 11.90 -9.12 12.77
C VAL A 206 11.89 -7.94 13.75
N ILE A 207 12.23 -6.75 13.27
CA ILE A 207 12.15 -5.52 14.06
C ILE A 207 10.69 -5.24 14.45
N LEU A 208 9.77 -5.36 13.50
CA LEU A 208 8.35 -5.15 13.73
C LEU A 208 7.82 -6.12 14.80
N ASP A 209 8.14 -7.41 14.69
CA ASP A 209 7.79 -8.43 15.69
C ASP A 209 8.29 -8.09 17.09
N THR A 210 9.55 -7.68 17.17
CA THR A 210 10.15 -7.29 18.46
C THR A 210 9.46 -6.07 19.06
N LEU A 211 9.16 -5.04 18.25
CA LEU A 211 8.48 -3.83 18.70
C LEU A 211 7.06 -4.13 19.19
N PHE A 212 6.31 -4.98 18.48
CA PHE A 212 4.96 -5.36 18.89
C PHE A 212 4.96 -6.21 20.16
N LYS A 213 5.86 -7.19 20.29
CA LYS A 213 6.01 -7.98 21.52
C LYS A 213 6.33 -7.10 22.73
N TYR A 214 7.25 -6.16 22.55
CA TYR A 214 7.59 -5.20 23.61
C TYR A 214 6.42 -4.29 23.97
N TRP A 215 5.71 -3.77 22.97
CA TRP A 215 4.54 -2.92 23.18
C TRP A 215 3.41 -3.66 23.92
N ILE A 216 3.13 -4.90 23.55
CA ILE A 216 2.13 -5.74 24.22
C ILE A 216 2.53 -6.04 25.66
N PHE A 217 3.80 -6.37 25.89
CA PHE A 217 4.31 -6.59 27.24
C PHE A 217 4.12 -5.36 28.12
N LEU A 218 4.47 -4.16 27.62
CA LEU A 218 4.25 -2.91 28.35
C LEU A 218 2.75 -2.65 28.60
N TYR A 219 1.92 -2.89 27.59
CA TYR A 219 0.48 -2.65 27.67
C TYR A 219 -0.20 -3.55 28.69
N LEU A 220 0.04 -4.87 28.62
CA LEU A 220 -0.56 -5.84 29.53
C LEU A 220 -0.09 -5.63 30.98
N ASN A 221 1.20 -5.32 31.21
CA ASN A 221 1.70 -5.02 32.54
C ASN A 221 1.06 -3.77 33.17
N ARG A 222 0.69 -2.76 32.35
CA ARG A 222 -0.03 -1.57 32.85
C ARG A 222 -1.47 -1.87 33.26
N ILE A 223 -2.10 -2.88 32.66
CA ILE A 223 -3.51 -3.22 32.92
C ILE A 223 -3.64 -4.26 34.02
N SER A 224 -2.97 -5.40 33.91
CA SER A 224 -2.95 -6.43 34.93
C SER A 224 -1.79 -7.43 34.72
N PRO A 225 -0.95 -7.69 35.73
CA PRO A 225 0.06 -8.75 35.66
C PRO A 225 -0.52 -10.14 35.36
N SER A 226 -1.75 -10.44 35.78
CA SER A 226 -2.43 -11.70 35.46
C SER A 226 -2.70 -11.87 33.97
N ALA A 227 -2.91 -10.76 33.24
CA ALA A 227 -3.13 -10.79 31.81
C ALA A 227 -1.85 -11.19 31.05
N VAL A 228 -0.67 -10.84 31.57
CA VAL A 228 0.62 -11.28 31.00
C VAL A 228 0.79 -12.78 31.15
N ALA A 229 0.50 -13.34 32.34
CA ALA A 229 0.55 -14.79 32.55
C ALA A 229 -0.45 -15.53 31.65
N THR A 230 -1.65 -14.98 31.49
CA THR A 230 -2.67 -15.53 30.58
C THR A 230 -2.20 -15.49 29.13
N PHE A 231 -1.62 -14.37 28.69
CA PHE A 231 -1.07 -14.21 27.34
C PHE A 231 0.05 -15.22 27.05
N ASN A 232 1.02 -15.36 27.95
CA ASN A 232 2.12 -16.32 27.79
C ASN A 232 1.58 -17.75 27.70
N ASN A 233 0.67 -18.14 28.59
CA ASN A 233 0.05 -19.48 28.54
C ASN A 233 -0.76 -19.75 27.26
N MET A 234 -1.26 -18.71 26.59
CA MET A 234 -2.01 -18.84 25.33
C MET A 234 -1.09 -18.87 24.10
N ASN A 235 0.12 -18.35 24.22
CA ASN A 235 1.07 -18.21 23.12
C ASN A 235 2.13 -19.33 23.10
N GLU A 236 2.24 -20.11 24.17
CA GLU A 236 2.93 -21.41 24.21
C GLU A 236 2.11 -22.50 23.52
#